data_AF-A0A645IS23-F1
#
_entry.id   AF-A0A645IS23-F1
#
_cell.length_a   1.000
_cell.length_b   1.000
_cell.length_c   1.000
_cell.angle_alpha   90.00
_cell.angle_beta   90.00
_cell.angle_gamma   90.00
#
_symmetry.space_group_name_H-M   'P 1'
#
loop_
_entity.id
_entity.type
_entity.pdbx_description
1 polymer ?
#
loop_
_entity_poly.entity_id
_entity_poly.type
_entity_poly.pdbx_seq_one_letter_code
_entity_poly.pdbx_strand_id
1 'polypeptide(L)'
;MELLGYGTEPSSKETRHDIIQMFRFGAPEPLIRFCKGIQMGAPVDSFVTPEPWAMPGYDCQVIMAAGAFVQGASIELSCDAPMREPYTAYLQGGLTYESGKIGILLAVTELMRMNS
;
A
#
# COMPACT_ATOMS: atom_id res chain seq x y z
N MET A 1 -0.33 -3.33 -11.11
CA MET A 1 -1.63 -3.69 -10.50
C MET A 1 -2.68 -4.00 -11.55
N GLU A 2 -2.99 -3.12 -12.52
CA GLU A 2 -3.93 -3.41 -13.62
C GLU A 2 -3.59 -4.71 -14.39
N LEU A 3 -2.32 -4.90 -14.73
CA LEU A 3 -1.84 -6.12 -15.40
C LEU A 3 -2.02 -7.40 -14.55
N LEU A 4 -2.18 -7.26 -13.23
CA LEU A 4 -2.43 -8.37 -12.31
C LEU A 4 -3.95 -8.60 -12.09
N GLY A 5 -4.81 -7.85 -12.78
CA GLY A 5 -6.27 -7.97 -12.68
C GLY A 5 -6.92 -7.18 -11.54
N TYR A 6 -6.15 -6.38 -10.78
CA TYR A 6 -6.72 -5.52 -9.73
C TYR A 6 -7.31 -4.24 -10.31
N GLY A 7 -8.45 -3.81 -9.77
CA GLY A 7 -9.03 -2.50 -10.07
C GLY A 7 -8.15 -1.38 -9.53
N THR A 8 -7.92 -0.35 -10.34
CA THR A 8 -7.08 0.82 -10.01
C THR A 8 -7.86 2.10 -10.20
N GLU A 9 -7.60 3.09 -9.35
CA GLU A 9 -8.21 4.42 -9.48
C GLU A 9 -7.22 5.51 -9.00
N PRO A 10 -6.90 6.52 -9.83
CA PRO A 10 -7.15 6.56 -11.27
C PRO A 10 -6.39 5.45 -11.99
N SER A 11 -6.82 5.11 -13.21
CA SER A 11 -6.11 4.17 -14.08
C SER A 11 -4.77 4.75 -14.55
N SER A 12 -3.94 3.89 -15.12
CA SER A 12 -2.63 4.25 -15.67
C SER A 12 -2.68 5.27 -16.82
N LYS A 13 -3.84 5.47 -17.45
CA LYS A 13 -4.03 6.36 -18.60
C LYS A 13 -4.80 7.64 -18.28
N GLU A 14 -5.33 7.76 -17.07
CA GLU A 14 -6.10 8.93 -16.66
C GLU A 14 -5.20 10.06 -16.17
N THR A 15 -5.67 11.30 -16.36
CA THR A 15 -5.01 12.49 -15.83
C THR A 15 -5.07 12.49 -14.31
N ARG A 16 -3.98 12.89 -13.66
CA ARG A 16 -3.84 12.92 -12.20
C ARG A 16 -3.85 14.35 -11.68
N HIS A 17 -4.51 14.54 -10.55
CA HIS A 17 -4.61 15.83 -9.86
C HIS A 17 -3.97 15.80 -8.47
N ASP A 18 -3.69 14.61 -7.96
CA ASP A 18 -2.95 14.36 -6.72
C ASP A 18 -1.98 13.17 -6.90
N ILE A 19 -1.34 12.77 -5.80
CA ILE A 19 -0.40 11.65 -5.74
C ILE A 19 -1.04 10.33 -5.29
N ILE A 20 -2.34 10.32 -5.04
CA ILE A 20 -3.02 9.15 -4.49
C ILE A 20 -3.25 8.14 -5.60
N GLN A 21 -2.93 6.88 -5.31
CA GLN A 21 -3.22 5.75 -6.17
C GLN A 21 -3.98 4.71 -5.37
N MET A 22 -5.19 4.40 -5.81
CA MET A 22 -6.04 3.39 -5.18
C MET A 22 -5.93 2.05 -5.88
N PHE A 23 -5.96 0.97 -5.08
CA PHE A 23 -6.05 -0.42 -5.55
C PHE A 23 -7.18 -1.15 -4.82
N ARG A 24 -8.10 -1.77 -5.57
CA ARG A 24 -9.19 -2.58 -5.01
C ARG A 24 -8.78 -4.04 -4.96
N PHE A 25 -8.58 -4.56 -3.76
CA PHE A 25 -8.13 -5.93 -3.55
C PHE A 25 -9.26 -6.96 -3.46
N GLY A 26 -10.47 -6.54 -3.09
CA GLY A 26 -11.65 -7.42 -3.00
C GLY A 26 -11.65 -8.41 -1.83
N ALA A 27 -10.50 -8.62 -1.17
CA ALA A 27 -10.36 -9.46 0.01
C ALA A 27 -9.32 -8.88 0.99
N PRO A 28 -9.41 -9.20 2.30
CA PRO A 28 -8.49 -8.66 3.31
C PRO A 28 -7.06 -9.19 3.18
N GLU A 29 -6.91 -10.47 2.83
CA GLU A 29 -5.60 -11.15 2.76
C GLU A 29 -4.64 -10.52 1.73
N PRO A 30 -5.03 -10.31 0.45
CA PRO A 30 -4.13 -9.66 -0.51
C PRO A 30 -3.81 -8.20 -0.12
N LEU A 31 -4.77 -7.47 0.46
CA LEU A 31 -4.51 -6.13 0.98
C LEU A 31 -3.41 -6.14 2.06
N ILE A 32 -3.54 -7.02 3.07
CA ILE A 32 -2.56 -7.13 4.16
C ILE A 32 -1.17 -7.46 3.60
N ARG A 33 -1.07 -8.42 2.69
CA ARG A 33 0.21 -8.80 2.05
C ARG A 33 0.84 -7.67 1.25
N PHE A 34 0.02 -6.92 0.52
CA PHE A 34 0.52 -5.76 -0.22
C PHE A 34 1.11 -4.72 0.73
N CYS A 35 0.40 -4.34 1.80
CA CYS A 35 0.93 -3.42 2.81
C CYS A 35 2.22 -3.96 3.47
N LYS A 36 2.29 -5.26 3.77
CA LYS A 36 3.52 -5.89 4.29
C LYS A 36 4.70 -5.72 3.34
N GLY A 37 4.53 -6.00 2.05
CA GLY A 37 5.61 -5.84 1.09
C GLY A 37 5.98 -4.37 0.81
N ILE A 38 5.04 -3.42 0.94
CA ILE A 38 5.38 -1.98 0.94
C ILE A 38 6.26 -1.64 2.14
N GLN A 39 5.92 -2.09 3.35
CA GLN A 39 6.72 -1.84 4.54
C GLN A 39 8.12 -2.46 4.42
N MET A 40 8.24 -3.67 3.88
CA MET A 40 9.54 -4.31 3.62
C MET A 40 10.42 -3.52 2.64
N GLY A 41 9.82 -2.78 1.71
CA GLY A 41 10.52 -1.92 0.76
C GLY A 41 10.85 -0.53 1.29
N ALA A 42 10.46 -0.21 2.54
CA ALA A 42 10.67 1.10 3.13
C ALA A 42 12.12 1.30 3.63
N PRO A 43 12.64 2.53 3.63
CA PRO A 43 14.00 2.81 4.11
C PRO A 43 14.14 2.68 5.64
N VAL A 44 13.06 2.88 6.39
CA VAL A 44 13.02 2.82 7.87
C VAL A 44 12.03 1.75 8.31
N ASP A 45 12.32 1.06 9.41
CA ASP A 45 11.45 0.03 10.01
C ASP A 45 11.00 -1.08 9.04
N SER A 46 11.82 -1.42 8.05
CA SER A 46 11.51 -2.45 7.06
C SER A 46 11.39 -3.87 7.63
N PHE A 47 11.91 -4.10 8.83
CA PHE A 47 11.77 -5.35 9.58
C PHE A 47 10.43 -5.44 10.34
N VAL A 48 9.70 -4.34 10.48
CA VAL A 48 8.40 -4.31 11.16
C VAL A 48 7.32 -4.79 10.21
N THR A 49 6.44 -5.66 10.69
CA THR A 49 5.31 -6.17 9.91
C THR A 49 4.05 -5.38 10.25
N PRO A 50 3.39 -4.72 9.28
CA PRO A 50 2.15 -4.00 9.54
C PRO A 50 1.01 -4.98 9.80
N GLU A 51 0.20 -4.67 10.80
CA GLU A 51 -1.00 -5.40 11.18
C GLU A 51 -2.18 -4.43 11.31
N PRO A 52 -3.41 -4.88 11.01
CA PRO A 52 -4.60 -4.07 11.25
C PRO A 52 -4.72 -3.66 12.72
N TRP A 53 -4.91 -2.37 12.98
CA TRP A 53 -5.06 -1.83 14.32
C TRP A 53 -6.26 -0.90 14.42
N ALA A 54 -6.78 -0.73 15.64
CA ALA A 54 -7.91 0.14 15.92
C ALA A 54 -7.44 1.61 15.97
N MET A 55 -7.26 2.21 14.78
CA MET A 55 -6.86 3.61 14.66
C MET A 55 -7.98 4.54 15.17
N PRO A 56 -7.70 5.46 16.11
CA PRO A 56 -8.71 6.39 16.61
C PRO A 56 -9.33 7.22 15.47
N GLY A 57 -10.67 7.34 15.49
CA GLY A 57 -11.43 8.06 14.46
C GLY A 57 -11.97 7.20 13.32
N TYR A 58 -11.57 5.93 13.24
CA TYR A 58 -12.12 4.97 12.29
C TYR A 58 -13.11 4.00 12.95
N ASP A 59 -14.14 3.61 12.20
CA ASP A 59 -15.16 2.64 12.60
C ASP A 59 -14.73 1.18 12.38
N CYS A 60 -13.60 0.99 11.71
CA CYS A 60 -13.00 -0.29 11.38
C CYS A 60 -11.50 -0.27 11.65
N GLN A 61 -10.88 -1.46 11.69
CA GLN A 61 -9.43 -1.53 11.76
C GLN A 61 -8.81 -0.94 10.50
N VAL A 62 -7.67 -0.29 10.65
CA VAL A 62 -6.88 0.26 9.54
C VAL A 62 -5.54 -0.44 9.54
N ILE A 63 -5.03 -0.78 8.36
CA ILE A 63 -3.63 -1.20 8.18
C ILE A 63 -2.85 -0.05 7.56
N MET A 64 -1.59 0.13 7.98
CA MET A 64 -0.73 1.20 7.48
C MET A 64 0.71 0.69 7.37
N ALA A 65 1.33 0.93 6.21
CA ALA A 65 2.75 0.82 5.96
C ALA A 65 3.33 2.24 5.81
N ALA A 66 4.24 2.60 6.71
CA ALA A 66 4.73 3.98 6.87
C ALA A 66 6.18 4.01 7.39
N GLY A 67 7.07 3.23 6.77
CA GLY A 67 8.50 3.24 7.06
C GLY A 67 9.23 4.49 6.54
N ALA A 68 8.73 5.66 6.94
CA ALA A 68 9.21 6.98 6.54
C ALA A 68 10.25 7.52 7.54
N PHE A 69 11.16 8.39 7.09
CA PHE A 69 12.09 9.10 7.98
C PHE A 69 11.36 10.08 8.91
N VAL A 70 10.34 10.74 8.39
CA VAL A 70 9.46 11.62 9.17
C VAL A 70 8.16 10.88 9.47
N GLN A 71 7.83 10.76 10.76
CA GLN A 71 6.63 10.05 11.19
C GLN A 71 5.37 10.69 10.56
N GLY A 72 4.64 9.88 9.79
CA GLY A 72 3.41 10.30 9.12
C GLY A 72 3.60 11.11 7.84
N ALA A 73 4.81 11.19 7.28
CA ALA A 73 5.03 11.86 6.01
C ALA A 73 4.46 11.05 4.84
N SER A 74 3.40 11.55 4.21
CA SER A 74 2.77 10.95 3.02
C SER A 74 3.44 11.31 1.70
N ILE A 75 4.47 12.17 1.73
CA ILE A 75 5.34 12.41 0.57
C ILE A 75 6.40 11.30 0.41
N GLU A 76 6.70 10.60 1.51
CA GLU A 76 7.45 9.35 1.49
C GLU A 76 6.52 8.19 1.13
N LEU A 77 7.08 7.10 0.61
CA LEU A 77 6.28 5.97 0.15
C LEU A 77 5.48 5.39 1.33
N SER A 78 4.16 5.42 1.22
CA SER A 78 3.25 4.94 2.24
C SER A 78 2.01 4.30 1.62
N CYS A 79 1.42 3.36 2.36
CA CYS A 79 0.22 2.65 1.94
C CYS A 79 -0.67 2.39 3.15
N ASP A 80 -1.89 2.88 3.11
CA ASP A 80 -2.89 2.65 4.16
C ASP A 80 -4.22 2.20 3.59
N ALA A 81 -5.01 1.51 4.42
CA ALA A 81 -6.29 0.98 4.00
C ALA A 81 -7.21 0.66 5.20
N PRO A 82 -8.51 0.97 5.10
CA PRO A 82 -9.50 0.42 6.02
C PRO A 82 -9.74 -1.06 5.73
N MET A 83 -9.84 -1.88 6.77
CA MET A 83 -10.11 -3.32 6.68
C MET A 83 -11.60 -3.61 6.48
N ARG A 84 -12.16 -3.06 5.40
CA ARG A 84 -13.56 -3.24 4.98
C ARG A 84 -13.65 -3.34 3.46
N GLU A 85 -14.73 -3.95 2.97
CA GLU A 85 -14.99 -4.06 1.54
C GLU A 85 -15.05 -2.65 0.87
N PRO A 86 -14.45 -2.45 -0.32
CA PRO A 86 -13.82 -3.45 -1.21
C PRO A 86 -12.31 -3.65 -0.99
N TYR A 87 -11.82 -3.41 0.24
CA TYR A 87 -10.42 -3.52 0.63
C TYR A 87 -9.52 -2.65 -0.24
N THR A 88 -9.83 -1.35 -0.24
CA THR A 88 -9.13 -0.37 -1.06
C THR A 88 -7.89 0.12 -0.33
N ALA A 89 -6.73 -0.11 -0.92
CA ALA A 89 -5.48 0.52 -0.49
C ALA A 89 -5.31 1.89 -1.13
N TYR A 90 -4.76 2.82 -0.37
CA TYR A 90 -4.33 4.14 -0.80
C TYR A 90 -2.81 4.17 -0.74
N LEU A 91 -2.16 4.04 -1.90
CA LEU A 91 -0.72 4.18 -2.05
C LEU A 91 -0.42 5.62 -2.45
N GLN A 92 0.59 6.23 -1.82
CA GLN A 92 1.03 7.58 -2.15
C GLN A 92 2.51 7.78 -1.81
N GLY A 93 3.05 8.87 -2.35
CA GLY A 93 4.42 9.29 -2.08
C GLY A 93 5.48 8.43 -2.76
N GLY A 94 6.73 8.69 -2.38
CA GLY A 94 7.93 8.15 -3.01
C GLY A 94 8.87 9.28 -3.37
N LEU A 95 9.86 9.52 -2.51
CA LEU A 95 10.83 10.61 -2.69
C LEU A 95 11.60 10.49 -4.02
N THR A 96 11.82 9.26 -4.47
CA THR A 96 12.42 8.96 -5.77
C THR A 96 11.58 7.92 -6.49
N TYR A 97 11.59 7.97 -7.82
CA TYR A 97 10.87 6.99 -8.63
C TYR A 97 11.38 5.56 -8.36
N GLU A 98 12.68 5.41 -8.14
CA GLU A 98 13.35 4.14 -7.88
C GLU A 98 12.87 3.50 -6.59
N SER A 99 12.76 4.28 -5.50
CA SER A 99 12.27 3.76 -4.22
C SER A 99 10.79 3.37 -4.30
N GLY A 100 9.96 4.21 -4.91
CA GLY A 100 8.55 3.88 -5.18
C GLY A 100 8.40 2.59 -6.01
N LYS A 101 9.18 2.46 -7.08
CA LYS A 101 9.17 1.27 -7.95
C LYS A 101 9.61 0.01 -7.21
N ILE A 102 10.69 0.08 -6.43
CA ILE A 102 11.19 -1.06 -5.65
C ILE A 102 10.16 -1.50 -4.61
N GLY A 103 9.56 -0.56 -3.87
CA GLY A 103 8.51 -0.87 -2.90
C GLY A 103 7.31 -1.59 -3.53
N ILE A 104 6.84 -1.09 -4.68
CA ILE A 104 5.74 -1.74 -5.42
C ILE A 104 6.13 -3.15 -5.90
N LEU A 105 7.36 -3.35 -6.40
CA LEU A 105 7.81 -4.67 -6.86
C LEU A 105 7.89 -5.68 -5.71
N LEU A 106 8.34 -5.26 -4.52
CA LEU A 106 8.36 -6.11 -3.33
C LEU A 106 6.94 -6.42 -2.85
N ALA A 107 6.03 -5.44 -2.85
CA ALA A 107 4.62 -5.64 -2.54
C ALA A 107 3.94 -6.64 -3.50
N VAL A 108 4.23 -6.54 -4.80
CA VAL A 108 3.76 -7.51 -5.80
C VAL A 108 4.38 -8.89 -5.58
N THR A 109 5.65 -8.96 -5.19
CA THR A 109 6.32 -10.24 -4.90
C THR A 109 5.66 -10.95 -3.71
N GLU A 110 5.36 -10.22 -2.63
CA GLU A 110 4.65 -10.78 -1.47
C GLU A 110 3.21 -11.19 -1.79
N LEU A 111 2.52 -10.45 -2.68
CA LEU A 111 1.22 -10.85 -3.21
C LEU A 111 1.29 -12.17 -3.99
N MET A 112 2.29 -12.35 -4.85
CA MET A 112 2.38 -13.51 -5.74
C MET A 112 2.79 -14.81 -5.03
N ARG A 113 3.41 -14.74 -3.84
CA ARG A 113 3.70 -15.91 -2.99
C ARG A 113 2.46 -16.71 -2.57
N MET A 114 1.25 -16.16 -2.78
CA MET A 114 -0.01 -16.87 -2.51
C MET A 114 -0.29 -18.03 -3.49
N ASN A 115 0.43 -18.12 -4.60
CA ASN A 115 0.22 -19.12 -5.66
C ASN A 115 1.24 -20.29 -5.65
N SER A 116 1.99 -20.48 -4.57
CA SER A 116 3.01 -21.53 -4.41
C SER A 116 2.77 -22.42 -3.21
#